data_AF-A0A428PUT5-F1
#
_entry.id   AF-A0A428PUT5-F1
#
_cell.length_a   1.000
_cell.length_b   1.000
_cell.length_c   1.000
_cell.angle_alpha   90.00
_cell.angle_beta   90.00
_cell.angle_gamma   90.00
#
_symmetry.space_group_name_H-M   'P 1'
#
loop_
_entity.id
_entity.type
_entity.pdbx_description
1 polymer ?
#
loop_
_entity_poly.entity_id
_entity_poly.type
_entity_poly.pdbx_seq_one_letter_code
_entity_poly.pdbx_strand_id
1 'polypeptide(L)'
;MATPKSGQRARKKDPAMTEEEREREKEDKKTRNRISQQAFRRRTKEQLRELTSLRNEKQKEESELVKAYQQENRLLRQKLVQVQAALSRHLASIESMCNSVSETLDEADEDVVSMTGPLSSTPTRGLSASGPSSFVPPVFGPPPPFDPTSFVMQNAVPDAQPPTSAELVNGAGTSPFYAQLPGIWSHRYQMGPEPYFDAMSATQEASMILGKDFNWSNSPFSDHIQLLQRLLLTKLNGLGLAAGGQYPVQSIYQPVLMALSLFNSMTRPDVMAWYAKTRFYHIIELTAWQLFPSVATYNKLHSRYQPTPVQLQHQHPLVIDWIPFPALRDQLVQHHSANPDIDQIFCDAVTGYVVETPMASLVQGAPLATAYIRVTDLITAMDANIPTNDSEIATLPAPNVAMLFSSPAYARAAFRKLNMDKGAGYYKIDPAFFQKYPELRSGSGDLVAMGIPLKPKQQNILTYPKPLDPTTVQTYRSFIDFSIDAANTISSTSIPAI
;
A
#
# COMPACT_ATOMS: atom_id res chain seq x y z
N MET A 1 44.41 27.10 -59.39
CA MET A 1 45.55 26.85 -60.29
C MET A 1 45.18 25.71 -61.23
N ALA A 2 45.23 25.99 -62.54
CA ALA A 2 44.86 25.08 -63.61
C ALA A 2 45.99 24.07 -63.92
N THR A 3 45.64 22.87 -64.40
CA THR A 3 46.09 22.29 -65.69
C THR A 3 45.54 20.85 -65.87
N PRO A 4 45.45 20.33 -67.12
CA PRO A 4 44.24 19.68 -67.63
C PRO A 4 44.44 18.30 -68.30
N LYS A 5 43.31 17.81 -68.84
CA LYS A 5 43.05 16.71 -69.79
C LYS A 5 44.19 16.27 -70.72
N SER A 6 44.32 14.95 -70.91
CA SER A 6 44.50 14.26 -72.22
C SER A 6 44.47 12.74 -71.94
N GLY A 7 44.02 11.83 -72.81
CA GLY A 7 43.56 11.92 -74.18
C GLY A 7 42.93 10.58 -74.58
N GLN A 8 42.00 10.63 -75.53
CA GLN A 8 41.49 9.45 -76.23
C GLN A 8 42.61 8.84 -77.08
N ARG A 9 42.75 7.51 -77.06
CA ARG A 9 43.48 6.77 -78.10
C ARG A 9 42.72 5.51 -78.50
N ALA A 10 42.19 5.59 -79.72
CA ALA A 10 42.06 4.56 -80.75
C ALA A 10 41.71 3.12 -80.33
N ARG A 11 40.49 2.71 -80.71
CA ARG A 11 40.06 1.30 -80.81
C ARG A 11 40.99 0.52 -81.75
N LYS A 12 41.81 -0.36 -81.17
CA LYS A 12 42.36 -1.53 -81.86
C LYS A 12 41.28 -2.63 -81.82
N LYS A 13 41.01 -3.22 -82.98
CA LYS A 13 40.21 -4.46 -83.11
C LYS A 13 41.03 -5.58 -82.47
N ASP A 14 40.65 -6.00 -81.27
CA ASP A 14 41.20 -7.21 -80.67
C ASP A 14 40.60 -8.44 -81.36
N PRO A 15 41.42 -9.48 -81.63
CA PRO A 15 41.01 -10.66 -82.37
C PRO A 15 39.94 -11.43 -81.59
N ALA A 16 39.00 -12.03 -82.31
CA ALA A 16 37.90 -12.79 -81.74
C ALA A 16 38.43 -13.90 -80.81
N MET A 17 38.25 -13.67 -79.51
CA MET A 17 38.58 -14.60 -78.43
C MET A 17 37.95 -15.96 -78.74
N THR A 18 38.75 -17.02 -78.70
CA THR A 18 38.30 -18.37 -79.05
C THR A 18 37.28 -18.85 -78.03
N GLU A 19 36.36 -19.73 -78.43
CA GLU A 19 35.27 -20.18 -77.54
C GLU A 19 35.80 -20.86 -76.27
N GLU A 20 36.94 -21.56 -76.37
CA GLU A 20 37.62 -22.14 -75.22
C GLU A 20 38.18 -21.11 -74.24
N GLU A 21 38.72 -19.99 -74.74
CA GLU A 21 39.21 -18.90 -73.90
C GLU A 21 38.05 -18.19 -73.18
N ARG A 22 36.90 -18.05 -73.83
CA ARG A 22 35.68 -17.52 -73.19
C ARG A 22 35.16 -18.43 -72.09
N GLU A 23 35.18 -19.76 -72.29
CA GLU A 23 34.77 -20.70 -71.24
C GLU A 23 35.75 -20.71 -70.07
N ARG A 24 37.07 -20.67 -70.32
CA ARG A 24 38.09 -20.52 -69.26
C ARG A 24 37.90 -19.24 -68.45
N GLU A 25 37.64 -18.10 -69.09
CA GLU A 25 37.41 -16.84 -68.40
C GLU A 25 36.11 -16.85 -67.56
N LYS A 26 35.06 -17.52 -68.04
CA LYS A 26 33.82 -17.72 -67.26
C LYS A 26 34.07 -18.60 -66.04
N GLU A 27 34.86 -19.66 -66.16
CA GLU A 27 35.23 -20.52 -65.03
C GLU A 27 36.07 -19.75 -63.99
N ASP A 28 37.06 -18.98 -64.43
CA ASP A 28 37.88 -18.14 -63.55
C ASP A 28 37.05 -17.07 -62.83
N LYS A 29 36.05 -16.49 -63.50
CA LYS A 29 35.12 -15.55 -62.86
C LYS A 29 34.25 -16.23 -61.81
N LYS A 30 33.80 -17.47 -62.06
CA LYS A 30 33.02 -18.26 -61.09
C LYS A 30 33.88 -18.64 -59.88
N THR A 31 35.11 -19.09 -60.07
CA THR A 31 36.02 -19.44 -58.97
C THR A 31 36.36 -18.22 -58.13
N ARG A 32 36.67 -17.08 -58.76
CA ARG A 32 36.92 -15.81 -58.06
C ARG A 32 35.72 -15.34 -57.24
N ASN A 33 34.51 -15.41 -57.80
CA ASN A 33 33.29 -15.05 -57.08
C ASN A 33 33.04 -15.98 -55.88
N ARG A 34 33.31 -17.28 -56.03
CA ARG A 34 33.18 -18.27 -54.93
C ARG A 34 34.16 -17.97 -53.80
N ILE A 35 35.42 -17.69 -54.13
CA ILE A 35 36.46 -17.32 -53.14
C ILE A 35 36.11 -16.00 -52.45
N SER A 36 35.67 -14.99 -53.19
CA SER A 36 35.23 -13.71 -52.63
C SER A 36 34.04 -13.87 -51.68
N GLN A 37 33.05 -14.70 -52.04
CA GLN A 37 31.92 -14.99 -51.15
C GLN A 37 32.34 -15.76 -49.91
N GLN A 38 33.26 -16.72 -50.04
CA GLN A 38 33.80 -17.46 -48.89
C GLN A 38 34.57 -16.53 -47.95
N ALA A 39 35.39 -15.62 -48.49
CA ALA A 39 36.12 -14.62 -47.72
C ALA A 39 35.17 -13.64 -47.03
N PHE A 40 34.11 -13.19 -47.72
CA PHE A 40 33.09 -12.32 -47.14
C PHE A 40 32.39 -13.01 -45.95
N ARG A 41 31.90 -14.25 -46.15
CA ARG A 41 31.25 -15.03 -45.08
C ARG A 41 32.18 -15.27 -43.90
N ARG A 42 33.47 -15.52 -44.14
CA ARG A 42 34.48 -15.67 -43.08
C ARG A 42 34.62 -14.38 -42.26
N ARG A 43 34.76 -13.22 -42.90
CA ARG A 43 34.87 -11.91 -42.23
C ARG A 43 33.61 -11.59 -41.43
N THR A 44 32.42 -11.82 -41.99
CA THR A 44 31.16 -11.60 -41.27
C THR A 44 31.04 -12.50 -40.03
N LYS A 45 31.46 -13.76 -40.13
CA LYS A 45 31.47 -14.70 -38.99
C LYS A 45 32.45 -14.27 -37.89
N GLU A 46 33.59 -13.71 -38.27
CA GLU A 46 34.61 -13.23 -37.34
C GLU A 46 34.15 -11.96 -36.62
N GLN A 47 33.58 -10.99 -37.34
CA GLN A 47 32.95 -9.81 -36.75
C GLN A 47 31.80 -10.18 -35.80
N LEU A 48 30.97 -11.16 -36.17
CA LEU A 48 29.89 -11.61 -35.30
C LEU A 48 30.43 -12.21 -33.99
N ARG A 49 31.52 -12.99 -34.06
CA ARG A 49 32.17 -13.55 -32.88
C ARG A 49 32.74 -12.47 -31.97
N GLU A 50 33.42 -11.49 -32.53
CA GLU A 50 33.99 -10.37 -31.79
C GLU A 50 32.89 -9.56 -31.06
N LEU A 51 31.81 -9.23 -31.77
CA LEU A 51 30.65 -8.54 -31.18
C LEU A 51 29.98 -9.36 -30.08
N THR A 52 29.87 -10.69 -30.23
CA THR A 52 29.35 -11.54 -29.15
C THR A 52 30.29 -11.60 -27.94
N SER A 53 31.61 -11.57 -28.13
CA SER A 53 32.58 -11.54 -27.03
C SER A 53 32.46 -10.24 -26.24
N LEU A 54 32.47 -9.11 -26.94
CA LEU A 54 32.33 -7.78 -26.33
C LEU A 54 31.01 -7.62 -25.58
N ARG A 55 29.91 -8.16 -26.14
CA ARG A 55 28.61 -8.16 -25.46
C ARG A 55 28.65 -8.96 -24.15
N ASN A 56 29.28 -10.13 -24.16
CA ASN A 56 29.37 -10.99 -22.99
C ASN A 56 30.25 -10.37 -21.90
N GLU A 57 31.36 -9.73 -22.27
CA GLU A 57 32.25 -9.02 -21.34
C GLU A 57 31.51 -7.85 -20.67
N LYS A 58 30.83 -7.01 -21.46
CA LYS A 58 30.03 -5.90 -20.93
C LYS A 58 28.91 -6.37 -20.01
N GLN A 59 28.22 -7.46 -20.36
CA GLN A 59 27.16 -8.03 -19.53
C GLN A 59 27.70 -8.59 -18.21
N LYS A 60 28.93 -9.12 -18.21
CA LYS A 60 29.60 -9.61 -17.00
C LYS A 60 29.96 -8.45 -16.07
N GLU A 61 30.54 -7.37 -16.60
CA GLU A 61 30.85 -6.15 -15.84
C GLU A 61 29.60 -5.53 -15.21
N GLU A 62 28.51 -5.42 -15.98
CA GLU A 62 27.21 -4.95 -15.46
C GLU A 62 26.68 -5.86 -14.35
N SER A 63 26.82 -7.19 -14.48
CA SER A 63 26.42 -8.13 -13.43
C SER A 63 27.23 -7.99 -12.15
N GLU A 64 28.53 -7.70 -12.24
CA GLU A 64 29.40 -7.49 -11.07
C GLU A 64 29.05 -6.17 -10.37
N LEU A 65 28.80 -5.11 -11.15
CA LEU A 65 28.38 -3.80 -10.65
C LEU A 65 27.04 -3.88 -9.90
N VAL A 66 26.06 -4.59 -10.44
CA VAL A 66 24.75 -4.81 -9.79
C VAL A 66 24.92 -5.55 -8.45
N LYS A 67 25.79 -6.57 -8.39
CA LYS A 67 26.07 -7.28 -7.14
C LYS A 67 26.70 -6.38 -6.08
N ALA A 68 27.62 -5.50 -6.49
CA ALA A 68 28.23 -4.53 -5.59
C ALA A 68 27.18 -3.55 -5.02
N TYR A 69 26.33 -2.97 -5.86
CA TYR A 69 25.25 -2.08 -5.40
C TYR A 69 24.21 -2.77 -4.51
N GLN A 70 23.91 -4.06 -4.76
CA GLN A 70 23.04 -4.85 -3.88
C GLN A 70 23.69 -5.08 -2.51
N GLN A 71 25.00 -5.28 -2.45
CA GLN A 71 25.73 -5.43 -1.20
C GLN A 71 25.78 -4.10 -0.42
N GLU A 72 26.02 -2.98 -1.11
CA GLU A 72 25.97 -1.65 -0.51
C GLU A 72 24.58 -1.31 0.03
N ASN A 73 23.51 -1.57 -0.74
CA ASN A 73 22.14 -1.37 -0.27
C ASN A 73 21.81 -2.21 0.98
N ARG A 74 22.30 -3.45 1.06
CA ARG A 74 22.15 -4.28 2.26
C ARG A 74 22.83 -3.65 3.48
N LEU A 75 24.05 -3.14 3.31
CA LEU A 75 24.78 -2.44 4.37
C LEU A 75 24.06 -1.15 4.80
N LEU A 76 23.55 -0.36 3.86
CA LEU A 76 22.82 0.87 4.16
C LEU A 76 21.52 0.59 4.92
N ARG A 77 20.77 -0.44 4.52
CA ARG A 77 19.57 -0.88 5.25
C ARG A 77 19.91 -1.34 6.67
N GLN A 78 21.00 -2.07 6.87
CA GLN A 78 21.46 -2.48 8.19
C GLN A 78 21.80 -1.26 9.07
N LYS A 79 22.52 -0.28 8.51
CA LYS A 79 22.82 0.99 9.21
C LYS A 79 21.55 1.76 9.57
N LEU A 80 20.57 1.82 8.67
CA LEU A 80 19.29 2.49 8.92
C LEU A 80 18.54 1.86 10.10
N VAL A 81 18.48 0.54 10.16
CA VAL A 81 17.87 -0.20 11.29
C VAL A 81 18.60 0.11 12.60
N GLN A 82 19.94 0.14 12.60
CA GLN A 82 20.71 0.50 13.79
C GLN A 82 20.41 1.91 14.28
N VAL A 83 20.35 2.90 13.37
CA VAL A 83 20.01 4.29 13.70
C VAL A 83 18.58 4.37 14.23
N GLN A 84 17.62 3.69 13.60
CA GLN A 84 16.22 3.69 14.04
C GLN A 84 16.07 3.06 15.43
N ALA A 85 16.79 1.98 15.73
CA ALA A 85 16.82 1.39 17.07
C ALA A 85 17.43 2.33 18.11
N ALA A 86 18.50 3.06 17.75
CA ALA A 86 19.07 4.09 18.63
C ALA A 86 18.08 5.23 18.90
N LEU A 87 17.43 5.76 17.87
CA LEU A 87 16.43 6.82 18.00
C LEU A 87 15.23 6.37 18.86
N SER A 88 14.76 5.14 18.67
CA SER A 88 13.65 4.60 19.47
C SER A 88 14.01 4.51 20.96
N ARG A 89 15.25 4.13 21.29
CA ARG A 89 15.75 4.13 22.67
C ARG A 89 15.82 5.54 23.26
N HIS A 90 16.26 6.52 22.46
CA HIS A 90 16.28 7.91 22.89
C HIS A 90 14.87 8.46 23.12
N LEU A 91 13.91 8.15 22.25
CA LEU A 91 12.51 8.54 22.43
C LEU A 91 11.92 7.96 23.72
N ALA A 92 12.13 6.67 23.99
CA ALA A 92 11.67 6.05 25.23
C ALA A 92 12.31 6.70 26.48
N SER A 93 13.59 7.07 26.41
CA SER A 93 14.25 7.80 27.49
C SER A 93 13.67 9.20 27.69
N ILE A 94 13.32 9.91 26.61
CA ILE A 94 12.71 11.23 26.68
C ILE A 94 11.30 11.13 27.24
N GLU A 95 10.49 10.16 26.81
CA GLU A 95 9.15 9.93 27.37
C GLU A 95 9.22 9.61 28.86
N SER A 96 10.16 8.76 29.29
CA SER A 96 10.39 8.49 30.71
C SER A 96 10.76 9.76 31.49
N MET A 97 11.62 10.62 30.93
CA MET A 97 11.97 11.89 31.55
C MET A 97 10.79 12.85 31.62
N CYS A 98 9.98 12.96 30.56
CA CYS A 98 8.79 13.80 30.53
C CYS A 98 7.75 13.33 31.55
N ASN A 99 7.59 12.01 31.72
CA ASN A 99 6.69 11.44 32.73
C ASN A 99 7.20 11.73 34.14
N SER A 100 8.50 11.53 34.42
CA SER A 100 9.07 11.87 35.73
C SER A 100 8.99 13.37 36.04
N VAL A 101 9.20 14.24 35.04
CA VAL A 101 9.04 15.70 35.22
C VAL A 101 7.58 16.05 35.50
N SER A 102 6.63 15.44 34.79
CA SER A 102 5.20 15.67 35.04
C SER A 102 4.81 15.21 36.44
N GLU A 103 5.28 14.03 36.88
CA GLU A 103 5.03 13.50 38.23
C GLU A 103 5.61 14.43 39.33
N THR A 104 6.81 14.98 39.13
CA THR A 104 7.38 15.97 40.08
C THR A 104 6.66 17.32 40.08
N LEU A 105 6.02 17.70 38.97
CA LEU A 105 5.24 18.94 38.89
C LEU A 105 3.86 18.76 39.52
N ASP A 106 3.24 17.59 39.35
CA ASP A 106 1.97 17.24 39.98
C ASP A 106 2.12 17.08 41.51
N GLU A 107 3.25 16.52 42.00
CA GLU A 107 3.56 16.49 43.44
C GLU A 107 3.82 17.89 44.04
N ALA A 108 4.33 18.83 43.24
CA ALA A 108 4.58 20.20 43.69
C ALA A 108 3.30 21.06 43.82
N ASP A 109 2.20 20.69 43.15
CA ASP A 109 0.92 21.38 43.23
C ASP A 109 0.04 20.92 44.41
N GLU A 110 0.23 19.69 44.91
CA GLU A 110 -0.50 19.17 46.08
C GLU A 110 0.01 19.73 47.43
N ASP A 111 1.27 20.18 47.51
CA ASP A 111 1.86 20.71 48.76
C ASP A 111 1.54 22.20 49.04
N VAL A 112 0.81 22.88 48.16
CA VAL A 112 0.48 24.33 48.32
C VAL A 112 -0.94 24.60 48.84
N VAL A 113 -1.81 23.58 48.92
CA VAL A 113 -3.22 23.76 49.34
C VAL A 113 -3.51 23.14 50.72
N SER A 114 -2.71 23.47 51.75
CA SER A 114 -3.14 23.20 53.14
C SER A 114 -2.45 24.09 54.18
N MET A 115 -2.79 25.39 54.20
CA MET A 115 -2.53 26.25 55.37
C MET A 115 -3.69 27.22 55.64
N THR A 116 -4.74 26.74 56.31
CA THR A 116 -5.52 27.53 57.29
C THR A 116 -5.93 26.60 58.46
N GLY A 117 -5.41 26.86 59.67
CA GLY A 117 -5.73 26.12 60.91
C GLY A 117 -7.09 26.52 61.54
N PRO A 118 -7.45 26.08 62.78
CA PRO A 118 -6.56 26.14 63.96
C PRO A 118 -6.67 25.04 65.07
N LEU A 119 -5.55 24.88 65.80
CA LEU A 119 -5.36 24.66 67.27
C LEU A 119 -5.97 23.43 68.00
N SER A 120 -5.11 22.53 68.54
CA SER A 120 -4.69 22.50 69.97
C SER A 120 -4.23 21.12 70.51
N SER A 121 -3.20 21.17 71.37
CA SER A 121 -2.75 20.22 72.41
C SER A 121 -1.72 19.12 72.10
N THR A 122 -0.50 19.38 72.60
CA THR A 122 0.58 18.46 73.02
C THR A 122 0.24 17.84 74.41
N PRO A 123 0.91 16.78 74.95
CA PRO A 123 2.36 16.54 74.90
C PRO A 123 2.92 15.08 74.82
N THR A 124 4.05 14.99 74.11
CA THR A 124 5.34 14.34 74.46
C THR A 124 5.38 12.88 74.96
N ARG A 125 5.95 11.96 74.14
CA ARG A 125 7.08 11.07 74.53
C ARG A 125 7.63 10.23 73.35
N GLY A 126 8.96 10.15 73.23
CA GLY A 126 9.64 8.95 72.73
C GLY A 126 10.39 9.07 71.41
N LEU A 127 11.67 9.47 71.50
CA LEU A 127 12.69 9.32 70.48
C LEU A 127 12.91 7.83 70.13
N SER A 128 13.05 7.50 68.85
CA SER A 128 14.08 6.56 68.38
C SER A 128 14.28 6.67 66.87
N ALA A 129 15.51 6.99 66.50
CA ALA A 129 16.00 7.16 65.14
C ALA A 129 16.36 5.80 64.51
N SER A 130 16.03 5.64 63.23
CA SER A 130 16.70 4.72 62.31
C SER A 130 16.74 5.37 60.94
N GLY A 131 17.96 5.66 60.46
CA GLY A 131 18.27 6.58 59.38
C GLY A 131 17.90 6.13 57.96
N PRO A 132 18.09 7.02 56.97
CA PRO A 132 17.77 6.78 55.57
C PRO A 132 18.85 5.92 54.90
N SER A 133 18.40 4.91 54.16
CA SER A 133 19.22 4.12 53.23
C SER A 133 19.81 5.04 52.16
N SER A 134 21.13 5.08 52.07
CA SER A 134 21.87 5.80 51.05
C SER A 134 21.54 5.25 49.67
N PHE A 135 20.86 6.02 48.83
CA PHE A 135 20.81 5.76 47.39
C PHE A 135 22.09 6.33 46.77
N VAL A 136 22.95 5.44 46.28
CA VAL A 136 24.16 5.80 45.53
C VAL A 136 23.73 5.94 44.07
N PRO A 137 23.89 7.12 43.42
CA PRO A 137 23.62 7.24 42.00
C PRO A 137 24.67 6.45 41.20
N PRO A 138 24.32 5.81 40.07
CA PRO A 138 25.31 5.15 39.23
C PRO A 138 26.27 6.20 38.67
N VAL A 139 27.55 6.04 39.02
CA VAL A 139 28.66 6.78 38.42
C VAL A 139 28.74 6.37 36.96
N PHE A 140 28.21 7.22 36.06
CA PHE A 140 28.50 7.11 34.64
C PHE A 140 29.95 7.53 34.41
N GLY A 141 30.77 6.59 33.97
CA GLY A 141 32.13 6.89 33.50
C GLY A 141 32.09 7.89 32.34
N PRO A 142 33.18 8.66 32.14
CA PRO A 142 33.25 9.62 31.04
C PRO A 142 33.08 8.89 29.69
N PRO A 143 32.38 9.51 28.72
CA PRO A 143 32.22 8.93 27.40
C PRO A 143 33.60 8.72 26.74
N PRO A 144 33.78 7.67 25.92
CA PRO A 144 34.98 7.56 25.11
C PRO A 144 35.10 8.81 24.22
N PRO A 145 36.32 9.32 24.00
CA PRO A 145 36.51 10.55 23.24
C PRO A 145 35.96 10.37 21.83
N PHE A 146 34.99 11.21 21.49
CA PHE A 146 34.61 11.47 20.11
C PHE A 146 35.80 12.11 19.42
N ASP A 147 36.44 11.38 18.51
CA ASP A 147 37.46 11.93 17.63
C ASP A 147 36.76 12.56 16.40
N PRO A 148 36.70 13.90 16.27
CA PRO A 148 35.99 14.56 15.19
C PRO A 148 36.73 14.47 13.84
N THR A 149 37.86 13.77 13.77
CA THR A 149 38.75 13.80 12.60
C THR A 149 38.61 12.61 11.64
N SER A 150 37.68 11.67 11.89
CA SER A 150 37.46 10.54 10.98
C SER A 150 36.64 10.87 9.71
N PHE A 151 36.21 12.14 9.54
CA PHE A 151 35.55 12.66 8.34
C PHE A 151 36.49 13.37 7.36
N VAL A 152 37.75 12.95 7.25
CA VAL A 152 38.64 13.41 6.18
C VAL A 152 38.79 12.30 5.15
N MET A 153 37.89 12.29 4.17
CA MET A 153 38.13 11.60 2.91
C MET A 153 39.16 12.44 2.14
N GLN A 154 40.44 12.07 2.24
CA GLN A 154 41.51 12.59 1.40
C GLN A 154 41.20 12.25 -0.06
N ASN A 155 40.68 13.22 -0.80
CA ASN A 155 40.79 13.27 -2.25
C ASN A 155 41.98 14.15 -2.62
N ALA A 156 42.94 13.54 -3.30
CA ALA A 156 44.07 14.16 -3.96
C ALA A 156 44.27 13.30 -5.23
N VAL A 157 44.28 13.76 -6.49
CA VAL A 157 44.63 15.04 -7.16
C VAL A 157 44.13 14.93 -8.65
N PRO A 158 44.33 15.88 -9.60
CA PRO A 158 43.97 17.31 -9.73
C PRO A 158 43.01 17.62 -10.91
N ASP A 159 42.58 18.88 -10.99
CA ASP A 159 42.26 19.66 -12.21
C ASP A 159 41.37 19.04 -13.31
N ALA A 160 40.08 19.37 -13.24
CA ALA A 160 39.33 19.79 -14.42
C ALA A 160 38.26 20.81 -14.00
N GLN A 161 38.30 22.00 -14.61
CA GLN A 161 37.34 23.08 -14.40
C GLN A 161 35.88 22.60 -14.58
N PRO A 162 34.91 23.21 -13.88
CA PRO A 162 33.51 22.86 -14.04
C PRO A 162 32.95 23.49 -15.32
N PRO A 163 32.31 22.75 -16.24
CA PRO A 163 31.36 23.37 -17.14
C PRO A 163 30.02 23.45 -16.41
N THR A 164 29.68 24.69 -16.05
CA THR A 164 28.30 25.15 -15.91
C THR A 164 27.46 24.67 -17.09
N SER A 165 26.49 23.80 -16.84
CA SER A 165 25.37 23.53 -17.75
C SER A 165 24.21 22.96 -16.95
N ALA A 166 23.53 23.86 -16.25
CA ALA A 166 22.12 23.69 -16.00
C ALA A 166 21.41 23.80 -17.36
N GLU A 167 21.15 22.67 -18.02
CA GLU A 167 20.08 22.52 -19.02
C GLU A 167 20.03 21.07 -19.51
N LEU A 168 18.80 20.56 -19.68
CA LEU A 168 18.40 19.23 -20.18
C LEU A 168 18.22 18.13 -19.11
N VAL A 169 17.46 18.45 -18.06
CA VAL A 169 16.62 17.44 -17.39
C VAL A 169 15.31 17.35 -18.16
N ASN A 170 15.10 16.27 -18.93
CA ASN A 170 13.76 15.95 -19.43
C ASN A 170 12.88 15.53 -18.25
N GLY A 171 11.58 15.85 -18.31
CA GLY A 171 10.56 15.63 -17.26
C GLY A 171 10.27 14.17 -16.86
N ALA A 172 11.18 13.24 -17.13
CA ALA A 172 11.21 11.86 -16.64
C ALA A 172 12.49 11.53 -15.84
N GLY A 173 13.39 12.49 -15.59
CA GLY A 173 14.48 12.34 -14.61
C GLY A 173 15.60 11.34 -14.97
N THR A 174 15.92 11.11 -16.25
CA THR A 174 16.97 10.16 -16.65
C THR A 174 18.10 10.80 -17.46
N SER A 175 19.35 10.53 -17.07
CA SER A 175 20.57 10.80 -17.85
C SER A 175 20.58 9.97 -19.16
N PRO A 176 21.00 10.54 -20.31
CA PRO A 176 20.95 9.86 -21.61
C PRO A 176 22.05 8.80 -21.82
N PHE A 177 22.92 8.56 -20.83
CA PHE A 177 24.14 7.75 -21.02
C PHE A 177 24.10 6.31 -20.48
N TYR A 178 22.99 5.85 -19.92
CA TYR A 178 22.83 4.45 -19.52
C TYR A 178 21.54 3.86 -20.10
N ALA A 179 21.68 2.78 -20.88
CA ALA A 179 20.54 1.94 -21.24
C ALA A 179 20.06 1.26 -19.96
N GLN A 180 19.00 1.78 -19.35
CA GLN A 180 18.38 1.14 -18.19
C GLN A 180 17.92 -0.26 -18.59
N LEU A 181 18.31 -1.28 -17.82
CA LEU A 181 17.78 -2.62 -17.97
C LEU A 181 16.24 -2.56 -17.90
N PRO A 182 15.51 -3.08 -18.90
CA PRO A 182 14.06 -2.96 -18.94
C PRO A 182 13.40 -3.49 -17.65
N GLY A 183 12.60 -2.65 -16.99
CA GLY A 183 11.82 -3.02 -15.81
C GLY A 183 12.50 -2.80 -14.46
N ILE A 184 13.81 -2.54 -14.42
CA ILE A 184 14.48 -2.08 -13.20
C ILE A 184 13.99 -0.66 -12.91
N TRP A 185 13.63 -0.39 -11.65
CA TRP A 185 12.95 0.84 -11.21
C TRP A 185 11.49 1.02 -11.64
N SER A 186 10.87 0.03 -12.28
CA SER A 186 9.42 0.09 -12.50
C SER A 186 8.68 0.17 -11.16
N HIS A 187 7.49 0.76 -11.15
CA HIS A 187 6.68 0.86 -9.93
C HIS A 187 6.44 -0.52 -9.29
N ARG A 188 6.17 -1.54 -10.13
CA ARG A 188 6.07 -2.95 -9.71
C ARG A 188 7.36 -3.48 -9.09
N TYR A 189 8.52 -3.15 -9.65
CA TYR A 189 9.80 -3.57 -9.09
C TYR A 189 10.05 -2.96 -7.70
N GLN A 190 9.62 -1.73 -7.46
CA GLN A 190 9.85 -1.04 -6.19
C GLN A 190 8.80 -1.41 -5.12
N MET A 191 7.54 -1.56 -5.52
CA MET A 191 6.39 -1.60 -4.61
C MET A 191 5.50 -2.85 -4.79
N GLY A 192 5.89 -3.80 -5.64
CA GLY A 192 5.12 -5.00 -5.94
C GLY A 192 5.27 -6.12 -4.90
N PRO A 193 4.87 -7.36 -5.27
CA PRO A 193 4.87 -8.51 -4.37
C PRO A 193 6.24 -8.93 -3.85
N GLU A 194 7.28 -8.93 -4.70
CA GLU A 194 8.62 -9.38 -4.30
C GLU A 194 9.22 -8.46 -3.21
N PRO A 195 9.27 -7.12 -3.37
CA PRO A 195 9.70 -6.23 -2.28
C PRO A 195 8.86 -6.39 -1.01
N TYR A 196 7.56 -6.65 -1.13
CA TYR A 196 6.69 -6.87 0.01
C TYR A 196 7.10 -8.13 0.77
N PHE A 197 7.24 -9.25 0.06
CA PHE A 197 7.68 -10.52 0.63
C PHE A 197 9.04 -10.41 1.33
N ASP A 198 10.02 -9.76 0.68
CA ASP A 198 11.34 -9.50 1.26
C ASP A 198 11.24 -8.66 2.54
N ALA A 199 10.43 -7.61 2.53
CA ALA A 199 10.22 -6.73 3.67
C ALA A 199 9.53 -7.47 4.84
N MET A 200 8.51 -8.30 4.55
CA MET A 200 7.80 -9.06 5.57
C MET A 200 8.70 -10.11 6.23
N SER A 201 9.51 -10.80 5.41
CA SER A 201 10.49 -11.77 5.91
C SER A 201 11.52 -11.12 6.83
N ALA A 202 12.07 -9.96 6.44
CA ALA A 202 13.00 -9.19 7.28
C ALA A 202 12.34 -8.60 8.54
N THR A 203 11.09 -8.18 8.45
CA THR A 203 10.34 -7.61 9.58
C THR A 203 10.04 -8.66 10.64
N GLN A 204 9.72 -9.90 10.23
CA GLN A 204 9.48 -10.99 11.16
C GLN A 204 10.69 -11.27 12.05
N GLU A 205 11.90 -11.22 11.50
CA GLU A 205 13.15 -11.36 12.25
C GLU A 205 13.39 -10.17 13.21
N ALA A 206 13.14 -8.95 12.75
CA ALA A 206 13.36 -7.74 13.54
C ALA A 206 12.34 -7.56 14.67
N SER A 207 11.06 -7.89 14.44
CA SER A 207 9.99 -7.73 15.43
C SER A 207 10.19 -8.65 16.63
N MET A 208 10.70 -9.88 16.44
CA MET A 208 11.08 -10.76 17.55
C MET A 208 12.20 -10.16 18.43
N ILE A 209 13.11 -9.40 17.83
CA ILE A 209 14.25 -8.79 18.53
C ILE A 209 13.85 -7.49 19.24
N LEU A 210 12.93 -6.73 18.66
CA LEU A 210 12.53 -5.38 19.12
C LEU A 210 11.28 -5.37 20.01
N GLY A 211 10.62 -6.51 20.23
CA GLY A 211 9.37 -6.58 21.02
C GLY A 211 8.21 -5.79 20.41
N LYS A 212 8.23 -5.58 19.09
CA LYS A 212 7.13 -4.94 18.34
C LYS A 212 6.14 -6.01 17.89
N ASP A 213 5.34 -6.50 18.82
CA ASP A 213 4.56 -7.74 18.63
C ASP A 213 3.42 -7.63 17.60
N PHE A 214 3.03 -6.40 17.20
CA PHE A 214 1.78 -6.16 16.46
C PHE A 214 1.93 -5.53 15.06
N ASN A 215 3.16 -5.32 14.57
CA ASN A 215 3.40 -4.78 13.23
C ASN A 215 3.76 -5.93 12.27
N TRP A 216 2.74 -6.55 11.65
CA TRP A 216 2.93 -7.69 10.75
C TRP A 216 2.97 -7.31 9.28
N SER A 217 2.52 -6.10 8.93
CA SER A 217 2.48 -5.60 7.57
C SER A 217 2.84 -4.11 7.51
N ASN A 218 2.84 -3.56 6.29
CA ASN A 218 2.92 -2.11 6.03
C ASN A 218 1.55 -1.40 6.11
N SER A 219 0.54 -2.05 6.69
CA SER A 219 -0.86 -1.60 6.67
C SER A 219 -1.48 -1.76 8.06
N PRO A 220 -1.68 -0.67 8.82
CA PRO A 220 -2.52 -0.66 10.00
C PRO A 220 -3.86 -1.38 9.82
N PHE A 221 -4.59 -1.17 8.72
CA PHE A 221 -5.79 -1.97 8.45
C PHE A 221 -5.53 -3.47 8.49
N SER A 222 -4.52 -3.92 7.74
CA SER A 222 -4.20 -5.34 7.61
C SER A 222 -3.72 -5.94 8.93
N ASP A 223 -3.01 -5.18 9.76
CA ASP A 223 -2.58 -5.62 11.08
C ASP A 223 -3.77 -5.82 12.02
N HIS A 224 -4.73 -4.89 12.05
CA HIS A 224 -5.97 -5.06 12.80
C HIS A 224 -6.78 -6.27 12.29
N ILE A 225 -6.92 -6.43 10.98
CA ILE A 225 -7.63 -7.57 10.37
C ILE A 225 -6.97 -8.90 10.78
N GLN A 226 -5.64 -9.00 10.67
CA GLN A 226 -4.90 -10.19 11.06
C GLN A 226 -5.06 -10.51 12.55
N LEU A 227 -5.03 -9.51 13.43
CA LEU A 227 -5.21 -9.71 14.87
C LEU A 227 -6.60 -10.27 15.16
N LEU A 228 -7.64 -9.66 14.62
CA LEU A 228 -9.02 -10.09 14.81
C LEU A 228 -9.23 -11.50 14.27
N GLN A 229 -8.67 -11.81 13.10
CA GLN A 229 -8.72 -13.15 12.54
C GLN A 229 -8.05 -14.19 13.47
N ARG A 230 -6.86 -13.88 14.01
CA ARG A 230 -6.16 -14.77 14.95
C ARG A 230 -6.97 -14.98 16.23
N LEU A 231 -7.48 -13.91 16.85
CA LEU A 231 -8.27 -13.99 18.07
C LEU A 231 -9.55 -14.82 17.87
N LEU A 232 -10.28 -14.55 16.78
CA LEU A 232 -11.48 -15.32 16.41
C LEU A 232 -11.15 -16.79 16.17
N LEU A 233 -10.12 -17.07 15.37
CA LEU A 233 -9.72 -18.44 15.05
C LEU A 233 -9.34 -19.22 16.31
N THR A 234 -8.51 -18.64 17.19
CA THR A 234 -8.12 -19.26 18.47
C THR A 234 -9.35 -19.57 19.35
N LYS A 235 -10.26 -18.60 19.51
CA LYS A 235 -11.44 -18.77 20.37
C LYS A 235 -12.41 -19.81 19.81
N LEU A 236 -12.69 -19.76 18.51
CA LEU A 236 -13.62 -20.68 17.84
C LEU A 236 -13.06 -22.10 17.80
N ASN A 237 -11.76 -22.28 17.54
CA ASN A 237 -11.10 -23.59 17.60
C ASN A 237 -11.17 -24.18 19.02
N GLY A 238 -11.01 -23.36 20.06
CA GLY A 238 -11.15 -23.78 21.46
C GLY A 238 -12.55 -24.30 21.81
N LEU A 239 -13.57 -23.94 21.02
CA LEU A 239 -14.95 -24.40 21.14
C LEU A 239 -15.25 -25.61 20.25
N GLY A 240 -14.23 -26.19 19.61
CA GLY A 240 -14.37 -27.36 18.74
C GLY A 240 -14.77 -27.05 17.30
N LEU A 241 -14.88 -25.78 16.90
CA LEU A 241 -15.11 -25.38 15.49
C LEU A 241 -13.82 -25.62 14.69
N ALA A 242 -13.51 -26.87 14.37
CA ALA A 242 -12.38 -27.22 13.51
C ALA A 242 -12.76 -27.12 12.02
N ALA A 243 -11.78 -26.75 11.18
CA ALA A 243 -11.93 -26.76 9.73
C ALA A 243 -12.33 -28.17 9.25
N GLY A 244 -13.53 -28.29 8.64
CA GLY A 244 -14.07 -29.54 8.10
C GLY A 244 -15.24 -30.18 8.86
N GLY A 245 -15.66 -29.63 10.01
CA GLY A 245 -16.86 -30.10 10.72
C GLY A 245 -18.18 -29.60 10.11
N GLN A 246 -19.24 -30.42 10.17
CA GLN A 246 -20.60 -30.02 9.80
C GLN A 246 -21.19 -29.10 10.89
N TYR A 247 -20.79 -27.83 10.90
CA TYR A 247 -21.35 -26.84 11.80
C TYR A 247 -22.42 -26.00 11.10
N PRO A 248 -23.42 -25.48 11.84
CA PRO A 248 -24.33 -24.50 11.27
C PRO A 248 -23.50 -23.31 10.81
N VAL A 249 -23.41 -23.11 9.50
CA VAL A 249 -22.61 -22.05 8.87
C VAL A 249 -22.87 -20.70 9.54
N GLN A 250 -24.07 -20.48 10.08
CA GLN A 250 -24.50 -19.29 10.81
C GLN A 250 -23.67 -18.97 12.08
N SER A 251 -23.05 -19.95 12.74
CA SER A 251 -22.29 -19.73 13.99
C SER A 251 -20.99 -18.95 13.79
N ILE A 252 -20.48 -18.87 12.56
CA ILE A 252 -19.22 -18.17 12.23
C ILE A 252 -19.47 -16.70 11.89
N TYR A 253 -20.58 -16.37 11.24
CA TYR A 253 -20.84 -15.02 10.71
C TYR A 253 -21.11 -14.01 11.82
N GLN A 254 -21.79 -14.43 12.89
CA GLN A 254 -22.13 -13.54 14.00
C GLN A 254 -20.87 -13.06 14.76
N PRO A 255 -19.93 -13.94 15.18
CA PRO A 255 -18.66 -13.49 15.76
C PRO A 255 -17.85 -12.58 14.83
N VAL A 256 -17.81 -12.90 13.53
CA VAL A 256 -17.10 -12.06 12.53
C VAL A 256 -17.75 -10.68 12.42
N LEU A 257 -19.08 -10.61 12.32
CA LEU A 257 -19.83 -9.35 12.30
C LEU A 257 -19.53 -8.51 13.54
N MET A 258 -19.55 -9.13 14.72
CA MET A 258 -19.29 -8.45 15.99
C MET A 258 -17.86 -7.89 16.05
N ALA A 259 -16.85 -8.69 15.69
CA ALA A 259 -15.46 -8.28 15.67
C ALA A 259 -15.20 -7.15 14.67
N LEU A 260 -15.75 -7.25 13.45
CA LEU A 260 -15.62 -6.19 12.44
C LEU A 260 -16.38 -4.93 12.84
N SER A 261 -17.51 -5.05 13.54
CA SER A 261 -18.24 -3.89 14.10
C SER A 261 -17.44 -3.21 15.20
N LEU A 262 -16.81 -3.98 16.09
CA LEU A 262 -15.93 -3.46 17.13
C LEU A 262 -14.75 -2.70 16.50
N PHE A 263 -14.02 -3.33 15.57
CA PHE A 263 -12.91 -2.71 14.85
C PHE A 263 -13.27 -1.32 14.34
N ASN A 264 -14.36 -1.29 13.58
CA ASN A 264 -14.87 -0.12 12.93
C ASN A 264 -15.30 0.96 13.95
N SER A 265 -16.12 0.61 14.94
CA SER A 265 -16.61 1.55 15.96
C SER A 265 -15.50 2.17 16.82
N MET A 266 -14.45 1.40 17.12
CA MET A 266 -13.34 1.87 17.94
C MET A 266 -12.32 2.70 17.16
N THR A 267 -11.96 2.25 15.97
CA THR A 267 -10.80 2.83 15.25
C THR A 267 -11.20 3.92 14.27
N ARG A 268 -12.45 3.89 13.79
CA ARG A 268 -12.95 4.75 12.71
C ARG A 268 -14.42 5.15 12.93
N PRO A 269 -14.75 5.76 14.09
CA PRO A 269 -16.13 6.12 14.42
C PRO A 269 -16.76 7.08 13.40
N ASP A 270 -15.95 7.95 12.79
CA ASP A 270 -16.34 8.89 11.73
C ASP A 270 -16.82 8.20 10.44
N VAL A 271 -16.42 6.94 10.21
CA VAL A 271 -16.80 6.17 9.01
C VAL A 271 -17.99 5.24 9.28
N MET A 272 -18.54 5.19 10.49
CA MET A 272 -19.58 4.22 10.85
C MET A 272 -20.87 4.39 10.08
N ALA A 273 -21.25 5.65 9.84
CA ALA A 273 -22.37 5.97 8.97
C ALA A 273 -22.23 5.35 7.57
N TRP A 274 -20.99 5.32 7.04
CA TRP A 274 -20.73 4.72 5.75
C TRP A 274 -21.04 3.22 5.76
N TYR A 275 -20.45 2.46 6.69
CA TYR A 275 -20.65 1.00 6.77
C TYR A 275 -22.10 0.62 7.07
N ALA A 276 -22.76 1.36 7.97
CA ALA A 276 -24.14 1.10 8.34
C ALA A 276 -25.11 1.31 7.16
N LYS A 277 -24.93 2.39 6.38
CA LYS A 277 -25.85 2.75 5.30
C LYS A 277 -25.58 1.99 4.00
N THR A 278 -24.33 1.71 3.65
CA THR A 278 -23.99 0.96 2.43
C THR A 278 -24.22 -0.54 2.56
N ARG A 279 -24.50 -1.02 3.78
CA ARG A 279 -24.67 -2.45 4.09
C ARG A 279 -23.50 -3.25 3.55
N PHE A 280 -22.29 -2.86 3.91
CA PHE A 280 -21.06 -3.51 3.47
C PHE A 280 -20.85 -4.85 4.20
N TYR A 281 -21.80 -5.79 4.09
CA TYR A 281 -21.77 -7.09 4.78
C TYR A 281 -20.91 -8.13 4.06
N HIS A 282 -20.54 -7.90 2.79
CA HIS A 282 -19.74 -8.86 2.02
C HIS A 282 -18.34 -9.10 2.62
N ILE A 283 -17.79 -8.14 3.38
CA ILE A 283 -16.53 -8.38 4.12
C ILE A 283 -16.69 -9.39 5.26
N ILE A 284 -17.90 -9.54 5.82
CA ILE A 284 -18.18 -10.56 6.83
C ILE A 284 -18.11 -11.94 6.18
N GLU A 285 -18.72 -12.09 4.99
CA GLU A 285 -18.67 -13.33 4.21
C GLU A 285 -17.24 -13.67 3.79
N LEU A 286 -16.49 -12.66 3.33
CA LEU A 286 -15.07 -12.78 3.00
C LEU A 286 -14.23 -13.24 4.20
N THR A 287 -14.35 -12.55 5.35
CA THR A 287 -13.60 -12.91 6.55
C THR A 287 -13.99 -14.30 7.09
N ALA A 288 -15.27 -14.66 7.04
CA ALA A 288 -15.72 -16.01 7.42
C ALA A 288 -15.10 -17.09 6.52
N TRP A 289 -15.00 -16.86 5.20
CA TRP A 289 -14.32 -17.76 4.29
C TRP A 289 -12.80 -17.81 4.53
N GLN A 290 -12.15 -16.67 4.81
CA GLN A 290 -10.71 -16.62 5.13
C GLN A 290 -10.38 -17.40 6.42
N LEU A 291 -11.26 -17.36 7.42
CA LEU A 291 -11.11 -18.10 8.67
C LEU A 291 -11.38 -19.60 8.50
N PHE A 292 -12.44 -19.96 7.77
CA PHE A 292 -12.85 -21.34 7.55
C PHE A 292 -13.13 -21.61 6.06
N PRO A 293 -12.07 -21.84 5.25
CA PRO A 293 -12.23 -22.09 3.82
C PRO A 293 -12.97 -23.41 3.59
N SER A 294 -14.14 -23.34 2.95
CA SER A 294 -14.95 -24.50 2.57
C SER A 294 -15.81 -24.18 1.36
N VAL A 295 -16.38 -25.20 0.70
CA VAL A 295 -17.36 -24.99 -0.38
C VAL A 295 -18.57 -24.19 0.13
N ALA A 296 -19.01 -24.43 1.36
CA ALA A 296 -20.16 -23.75 1.95
C ALA A 296 -19.90 -22.25 2.19
N THR A 297 -18.74 -21.89 2.74
CA THR A 297 -18.37 -20.48 2.98
C THR A 297 -17.99 -19.77 1.68
N TYR A 298 -17.38 -20.48 0.72
CA TYR A 298 -17.05 -19.93 -0.61
C TYR A 298 -18.31 -19.61 -1.43
N ASN A 299 -19.32 -20.48 -1.42
CA ASN A 299 -20.57 -20.27 -2.15
C ASN A 299 -21.38 -19.06 -1.64
N LYS A 300 -21.09 -18.58 -0.43
CA LYS A 300 -21.69 -17.34 0.11
C LYS A 300 -20.96 -16.08 -0.35
N LEU A 301 -19.76 -16.17 -0.91
CA LEU A 301 -19.02 -15.00 -1.38
C LEU A 301 -19.71 -14.38 -2.60
N HIS A 302 -19.97 -13.08 -2.52
CA HIS A 302 -20.34 -12.30 -3.68
C HIS A 302 -19.24 -12.35 -4.74
N SER A 303 -19.62 -12.43 -6.03
CA SER A 303 -18.69 -12.60 -7.16
C SER A 303 -17.53 -11.59 -7.15
N ARG A 304 -17.82 -10.35 -6.75
CA ARG A 304 -16.84 -9.26 -6.66
C ARG A 304 -15.78 -9.40 -5.56
N TYR A 305 -16.01 -10.26 -4.56
CA TYR A 305 -15.10 -10.55 -3.44
C TYR A 305 -14.43 -11.92 -3.53
N GLN A 306 -14.73 -12.71 -4.56
CA GLN A 306 -14.04 -13.97 -4.76
C GLN A 306 -12.52 -13.72 -4.95
N PRO A 307 -11.65 -14.57 -4.39
CA PRO A 307 -10.20 -14.42 -4.51
C PRO A 307 -9.79 -14.55 -5.98
N THR A 308 -8.88 -13.69 -6.44
CA THR A 308 -8.31 -13.77 -7.78
C THR A 308 -7.08 -14.70 -7.79
N PRO A 309 -6.68 -15.23 -8.97
CA PRO A 309 -5.44 -16.01 -9.07
C PRO A 309 -4.20 -15.24 -8.60
N VAL A 310 -4.15 -13.93 -8.84
CA VAL A 310 -3.02 -13.07 -8.43
C VAL A 310 -2.92 -13.01 -6.90
N GLN A 311 -4.05 -12.87 -6.20
CA GLN A 311 -4.11 -12.86 -4.74
C GLN A 311 -3.76 -14.21 -4.12
N LEU A 312 -4.14 -15.31 -4.75
CA LEU A 312 -3.78 -16.66 -4.28
C LEU A 312 -2.29 -16.97 -4.50
N GLN A 313 -1.65 -16.33 -5.47
CA GLN A 313 -0.24 -16.55 -5.80
C GLN A 313 0.72 -15.71 -4.97
N HIS A 314 0.34 -14.51 -4.55
CA HIS A 314 1.24 -13.54 -3.94
C HIS A 314 0.76 -13.10 -2.55
N GLN A 315 1.70 -13.00 -1.60
CA GLN A 315 1.43 -12.36 -0.32
C GLN A 315 1.15 -10.86 -0.53
N HIS A 316 0.17 -10.32 0.17
CA HIS A 316 -0.24 -8.92 0.05
C HIS A 316 -0.93 -8.42 1.33
N PRO A 317 -1.06 -7.10 1.53
CA PRO A 317 -1.85 -6.53 2.63
C PRO A 317 -3.34 -6.94 2.55
N LEU A 318 -3.89 -7.50 3.63
CA LEU A 318 -5.26 -8.02 3.68
C LEU A 318 -6.34 -6.96 3.42
N VAL A 319 -6.04 -5.68 3.65
CA VAL A 319 -6.97 -4.58 3.34
C VAL A 319 -7.35 -4.54 1.86
N ILE A 320 -6.48 -5.02 0.95
CA ILE A 320 -6.75 -5.10 -0.48
C ILE A 320 -7.96 -6.00 -0.76
N ASP A 321 -8.15 -7.08 0.02
CA ASP A 321 -9.28 -8.00 -0.15
C ASP A 321 -10.65 -7.31 0.04
N TRP A 322 -10.69 -6.20 0.78
CA TRP A 322 -11.93 -5.47 1.04
C TRP A 322 -12.41 -4.64 -0.15
N ILE A 323 -11.64 -4.57 -1.24
CA ILE A 323 -12.02 -3.86 -2.47
C ILE A 323 -12.85 -4.80 -3.38
N PRO A 324 -14.09 -4.42 -3.76
CA PRO A 324 -15.00 -5.26 -4.56
C PRO A 324 -14.64 -5.28 -6.05
N PHE A 325 -13.42 -4.97 -6.44
CA PHE A 325 -13.06 -4.82 -7.85
C PHE A 325 -11.88 -5.74 -8.15
N PRO A 326 -12.13 -6.97 -8.66
CA PRO A 326 -11.07 -7.96 -8.90
C PRO A 326 -9.88 -7.40 -9.70
N ALA A 327 -10.18 -6.67 -10.78
CA ALA A 327 -9.13 -6.05 -11.61
C ALA A 327 -8.30 -5.00 -10.85
N LEU A 328 -8.92 -4.22 -9.95
CA LEU A 328 -8.20 -3.25 -9.13
C LEU A 328 -7.37 -3.96 -8.05
N ARG A 329 -7.90 -5.01 -7.42
CA ARG A 329 -7.17 -5.83 -6.46
C ARG A 329 -5.92 -6.43 -7.11
N ASP A 330 -6.04 -6.96 -8.32
CA ASP A 330 -4.89 -7.49 -9.06
C ASP A 330 -3.82 -6.42 -9.32
N GLN A 331 -4.22 -5.20 -9.71
CA GLN A 331 -3.27 -4.11 -9.89
C GLN A 331 -2.64 -3.67 -8.56
N LEU A 332 -3.41 -3.59 -7.48
CA LEU A 332 -2.89 -3.26 -6.15
C LEU A 332 -1.89 -4.29 -5.66
N VAL A 333 -2.17 -5.58 -5.82
CA VAL A 333 -1.22 -6.64 -5.47
C VAL A 333 0.06 -6.50 -6.31
N GLN A 334 -0.08 -6.33 -7.62
CA GLN A 334 1.08 -6.26 -8.52
C GLN A 334 1.93 -5.00 -8.34
N HIS A 335 1.33 -3.87 -7.98
CA HIS A 335 2.00 -2.58 -8.01
C HIS A 335 2.18 -1.94 -6.63
N HIS A 336 1.39 -2.28 -5.62
CA HIS A 336 1.36 -1.57 -4.33
C HIS A 336 1.44 -2.46 -3.08
N SER A 337 1.68 -3.76 -3.20
CA SER A 337 1.81 -4.64 -2.02
C SER A 337 2.80 -4.08 -0.99
N ALA A 338 3.95 -3.58 -1.42
CA ALA A 338 4.97 -3.01 -0.54
C ALA A 338 4.85 -1.49 -0.32
N ASN A 339 3.79 -0.86 -0.84
CA ASN A 339 3.64 0.59 -0.75
C ASN A 339 3.28 1.01 0.70
N PRO A 340 4.05 1.91 1.34
CA PRO A 340 3.78 2.33 2.72
C PRO A 340 2.45 3.11 2.88
N ASP A 341 1.92 3.67 1.79
CA ASP A 341 0.68 4.44 1.78
C ASP A 341 -0.55 3.59 1.37
N ILE A 342 -0.45 2.26 1.40
CA ILE A 342 -1.52 1.35 0.94
C ILE A 342 -2.87 1.63 1.61
N ASP A 343 -2.87 2.02 2.88
CA ASP A 343 -4.10 2.36 3.62
C ASP A 343 -4.75 3.64 3.11
N GLN A 344 -3.95 4.65 2.72
CA GLN A 344 -4.46 5.86 2.09
C GLN A 344 -5.02 5.54 0.70
N ILE A 345 -4.35 4.69 -0.08
CA ILE A 345 -4.83 4.25 -1.40
C ILE A 345 -6.17 3.52 -1.27
N PHE A 346 -6.29 2.64 -0.27
CA PHE A 346 -7.55 1.96 0.04
C PHE A 346 -8.65 2.98 0.38
N CYS A 347 -8.38 3.94 1.27
CA CYS A 347 -9.35 4.96 1.63
C CYS A 347 -9.78 5.84 0.46
N ASP A 348 -8.84 6.21 -0.41
CA ASP A 348 -9.12 6.96 -1.64
C ASP A 348 -9.99 6.15 -2.59
N ALA A 349 -9.72 4.85 -2.74
CA ALA A 349 -10.53 3.96 -3.56
C ALA A 349 -11.98 3.88 -3.06
N VAL A 350 -12.17 3.60 -1.75
CA VAL A 350 -13.51 3.49 -1.15
C VAL A 350 -14.25 4.83 -1.18
N THR A 351 -13.55 5.94 -0.93
CA THR A 351 -14.11 7.29 -1.05
C THR A 351 -14.54 7.59 -2.49
N GLY A 352 -13.81 7.07 -3.47
CA GLY A 352 -14.08 7.19 -4.89
C GLY A 352 -15.22 6.30 -5.41
N TYR A 353 -15.93 5.55 -4.56
CA TYR A 353 -17.08 4.75 -5.02
C TYR A 353 -18.24 5.65 -5.45
N VAL A 354 -18.69 5.44 -6.68
CA VAL A 354 -19.71 6.23 -7.35
C VAL A 354 -20.78 5.36 -7.98
N VAL A 355 -21.96 5.94 -8.22
CA VAL A 355 -23.02 5.33 -9.03
C VAL A 355 -23.36 6.26 -10.19
N GLU A 356 -23.41 5.68 -11.39
CA GLU A 356 -23.84 6.38 -12.61
C GLU A 356 -25.37 6.41 -12.72
N THR A 357 -25.90 7.50 -13.26
CA THR A 357 -27.33 7.65 -13.53
C THR A 357 -27.58 8.73 -14.57
N PRO A 358 -28.70 8.72 -15.31
CA PRO A 358 -29.12 9.89 -16.09
C PRO A 358 -29.31 11.10 -15.17
N MET A 359 -28.69 12.24 -15.50
CA MET A 359 -28.71 13.45 -14.66
C MET A 359 -30.14 13.98 -14.42
N ALA A 360 -31.00 13.89 -15.44
CA ALA A 360 -32.41 14.25 -15.37
C ALA A 360 -33.22 13.41 -14.34
N SER A 361 -32.73 12.24 -13.94
CA SER A 361 -33.37 11.44 -12.88
C SER A 361 -33.15 12.00 -11.48
N LEU A 362 -32.12 12.83 -11.30
CA LEU A 362 -31.74 13.42 -10.02
C LEU A 362 -32.04 14.91 -9.95
N VAL A 363 -31.96 15.66 -11.05
CA VAL A 363 -32.08 17.12 -11.05
C VAL A 363 -33.08 17.58 -12.12
N GLN A 364 -33.98 18.46 -11.72
CA GLN A 364 -35.02 19.03 -12.58
C GLN A 364 -34.39 19.90 -13.67
N GLY A 365 -34.84 19.73 -14.92
CA GLY A 365 -34.34 20.51 -16.06
C GLY A 365 -32.90 20.22 -16.47
N ALA A 366 -32.28 19.18 -15.92
CA ALA A 366 -30.92 18.78 -16.28
C ALA A 366 -30.84 18.22 -17.73
N PRO A 367 -29.68 18.36 -18.40
CA PRO A 367 -29.48 17.78 -19.72
C PRO A 367 -29.63 16.25 -19.71
N LEU A 368 -29.94 15.67 -20.88
CA LEU A 368 -29.92 14.23 -21.12
C LEU A 368 -28.47 13.70 -21.20
N ALA A 369 -27.75 13.83 -20.10
CA ALA A 369 -26.38 13.37 -19.93
C ALA A 369 -26.30 12.36 -18.78
N THR A 370 -25.35 11.43 -18.87
CA THR A 370 -24.98 10.60 -17.72
C THR A 370 -24.22 11.45 -16.71
N ALA A 371 -24.56 11.29 -15.46
CA ALA A 371 -23.86 11.87 -14.34
C ALA A 371 -23.49 10.76 -13.34
N TYR A 372 -22.53 11.03 -12.48
CA TYR A 372 -22.20 10.13 -11.38
C TYR A 372 -22.02 10.92 -10.09
N ILE A 373 -22.22 10.25 -8.96
CA ILE A 373 -22.19 10.84 -7.63
C ILE A 373 -21.50 9.89 -6.66
N ARG A 374 -20.63 10.43 -5.80
CA ARG A 374 -19.93 9.62 -4.80
C ARG A 374 -20.89 9.22 -3.67
N VAL A 375 -20.79 7.96 -3.26
CA VAL A 375 -21.60 7.41 -2.16
C VAL A 375 -21.33 8.18 -0.86
N THR A 376 -20.06 8.46 -0.57
CA THR A 376 -19.62 9.18 0.63
C THR A 376 -20.17 10.61 0.71
N ASP A 377 -20.32 11.30 -0.43
CA ASP A 377 -20.84 12.67 -0.45
C ASP A 377 -22.32 12.72 -0.05
N LEU A 378 -23.11 11.76 -0.52
CA LEU A 378 -24.51 11.64 -0.10
C LEU A 378 -24.63 11.23 1.36
N ILE A 379 -23.81 10.30 1.85
CA ILE A 379 -23.82 9.89 3.26
C ILE A 379 -23.52 11.07 4.18
N THR A 380 -22.49 11.85 3.85
CA THR A 380 -22.15 13.06 4.61
C THR A 380 -23.31 14.07 4.61
N ALA A 381 -23.99 14.25 3.48
CA ALA A 381 -25.14 15.15 3.39
C ALA A 381 -26.39 14.64 4.14
N MET A 382 -26.57 13.32 4.25
CA MET A 382 -27.67 12.71 5.00
C MET A 382 -27.54 12.90 6.52
N ASP A 383 -26.31 12.94 7.02
CA ASP A 383 -25.99 13.03 8.45
C ASP A 383 -25.61 14.45 8.90
N ALA A 384 -25.75 15.45 8.01
CA ALA A 384 -25.57 16.84 8.40
C ALA A 384 -26.56 17.18 9.53
N ASN A 385 -26.03 17.62 10.69
CA ASN A 385 -26.77 18.03 11.90
C ASN A 385 -27.59 19.32 11.66
N ILE A 386 -28.46 19.30 10.65
CA ILE A 386 -29.45 20.33 10.42
C ILE A 386 -30.69 19.86 11.17
N PRO A 387 -31.23 20.64 12.13
CA PRO A 387 -32.52 20.37 12.76
C PRO A 387 -33.58 20.43 11.66
N THR A 388 -33.80 19.29 11.03
CA THR A 388 -34.81 19.09 10.01
C THR A 388 -35.91 18.27 10.67
N ASN A 389 -37.17 18.63 10.42
CA ASN A 389 -38.26 17.73 10.73
C ASN A 389 -37.96 16.43 9.98
N ASP A 390 -37.59 15.36 10.70
CA ASP A 390 -37.27 14.03 10.14
C ASP A 390 -38.40 13.43 9.27
N SER A 391 -39.55 14.12 9.22
CA SER A 391 -40.74 13.81 8.43
C SER A 391 -40.79 14.45 7.03
N GLU A 392 -39.85 15.32 6.63
CA GLU A 392 -39.86 15.87 5.26
C GLU A 392 -39.40 14.80 4.25
N ILE A 393 -40.36 14.25 3.52
CA ILE A 393 -40.14 13.33 2.40
C ILE A 393 -39.87 14.17 1.15
N ALA A 394 -38.61 14.29 0.75
CA ALA A 394 -38.24 14.89 -0.53
C ALA A 394 -38.45 13.89 -1.68
N THR A 395 -39.01 14.36 -2.79
CA THR A 395 -39.17 13.58 -4.03
C THR A 395 -38.21 14.10 -5.10
N LEU A 396 -37.49 13.18 -5.76
CA LEU A 396 -36.68 13.51 -6.93
C LEU A 396 -37.56 13.72 -8.17
N PRO A 397 -37.15 14.53 -9.16
CA PRO A 397 -35.85 15.24 -9.25
C PRO A 397 -35.72 16.45 -8.32
N ALA A 398 -34.53 16.72 -7.80
CA ALA A 398 -34.23 17.89 -6.99
C ALA A 398 -34.23 19.19 -7.82
N PRO A 399 -34.55 20.36 -7.23
CA PRO A 399 -34.58 21.63 -7.97
C PRO A 399 -33.25 22.01 -8.61
N ASN A 400 -32.13 21.63 -7.97
CA ASN A 400 -30.78 21.86 -8.46
C ASN A 400 -29.80 20.87 -7.81
N VAL A 401 -28.56 20.81 -8.32
CA VAL A 401 -27.51 19.90 -7.81
C VAL A 401 -27.15 20.20 -6.35
N ALA A 402 -27.16 21.47 -5.94
CA ALA A 402 -26.76 21.84 -4.58
C ALA A 402 -27.68 21.22 -3.52
N MET A 403 -28.99 21.13 -3.81
CA MET A 403 -29.97 20.51 -2.91
C MET A 403 -29.67 19.04 -2.60
N LEU A 404 -29.01 18.30 -3.49
CA LEU A 404 -28.60 16.91 -3.24
C LEU A 404 -27.59 16.79 -2.09
N PHE A 405 -26.83 17.86 -1.82
CA PHE A 405 -25.75 17.87 -0.83
C PHE A 405 -26.01 18.81 0.36
N SER A 406 -26.96 19.74 0.24
CA SER A 406 -27.34 20.65 1.33
C SER A 406 -28.61 20.23 2.08
N SER A 407 -29.44 19.36 1.51
CA SER A 407 -30.68 18.87 2.15
C SER A 407 -30.58 17.37 2.48
N PRO A 408 -30.64 16.99 3.77
CA PRO A 408 -30.63 15.58 4.18
C PRO A 408 -31.75 14.75 3.54
N ALA A 409 -32.93 15.35 3.32
CA ALA A 409 -34.07 14.68 2.70
C ALA A 409 -33.80 14.32 1.22
N TYR A 410 -33.26 15.26 0.43
CA TYR A 410 -32.89 14.99 -0.97
C TYR A 410 -31.70 14.02 -1.07
N ALA A 411 -30.73 14.11 -0.15
CA ALA A 411 -29.61 13.17 -0.09
C ALA A 411 -30.11 11.73 0.16
N ARG A 412 -31.05 11.54 1.11
CA ARG A 412 -31.71 10.25 1.37
C ARG A 412 -32.49 9.74 0.16
N ALA A 413 -33.23 10.63 -0.51
CA ALA A 413 -33.98 10.28 -1.71
C ALA A 413 -33.06 9.82 -2.86
N ALA A 414 -31.95 10.53 -3.09
CA ALA A 414 -30.92 10.17 -4.08
C ALA A 414 -30.26 8.83 -3.74
N PHE A 415 -29.83 8.65 -2.49
CA PHE A 415 -29.18 7.43 -2.02
C PHE A 415 -30.06 6.19 -2.26
N ARG A 416 -31.35 6.28 -1.93
CA ARG A 416 -32.33 5.21 -2.17
C ARG A 416 -32.59 4.99 -3.67
N LYS A 417 -32.77 6.06 -4.45
CA LYS A 417 -33.02 5.97 -5.90
C LYS A 417 -31.89 5.27 -6.64
N LEU A 418 -30.66 5.49 -6.19
CA LEU A 418 -29.45 4.93 -6.78
C LEU A 418 -29.09 3.54 -6.23
N ASN A 419 -29.92 2.98 -5.34
CA ASN A 419 -29.71 1.67 -4.70
C ASN A 419 -28.33 1.56 -4.03
N MET A 420 -27.85 2.65 -3.43
CA MET A 420 -26.52 2.66 -2.80
C MET A 420 -26.44 1.80 -1.54
N ASP A 421 -27.57 1.36 -0.99
CA ASP A 421 -27.68 0.41 0.11
C ASP A 421 -27.62 -1.06 -0.33
N LYS A 422 -27.65 -1.35 -1.63
CA LYS A 422 -27.55 -2.71 -2.18
C LYS A 422 -26.09 -3.17 -2.36
N GLY A 423 -25.18 -2.44 -1.75
CA GLY A 423 -23.78 -2.79 -1.64
C GLY A 423 -23.01 -2.67 -2.95
N ALA A 424 -21.83 -3.28 -2.91
CA ALA A 424 -20.86 -3.23 -3.97
C ALA A 424 -21.27 -4.11 -5.16
N GLY A 425 -22.51 -4.08 -5.65
CA GLY A 425 -22.93 -4.57 -6.98
C GLY A 425 -23.15 -3.42 -7.98
N TYR A 426 -23.38 -2.21 -7.47
CA TYR A 426 -23.76 -1.02 -8.24
C TYR A 426 -22.66 0.02 -8.38
N TYR A 427 -21.57 -0.13 -7.63
CA TYR A 427 -20.50 0.86 -7.59
C TYR A 427 -19.55 0.72 -8.78
N LYS A 428 -19.08 1.90 -9.21
CA LYS A 428 -17.91 2.14 -10.06
C LYS A 428 -16.92 3.04 -9.31
N ILE A 429 -15.78 3.36 -9.93
CA ILE A 429 -14.76 4.22 -9.35
C ILE A 429 -14.68 5.55 -10.08
N ASP A 430 -14.62 6.64 -9.32
CA ASP A 430 -14.41 8.01 -9.81
C ASP A 430 -13.11 8.09 -10.65
N PRO A 431 -13.15 8.61 -11.90
CA PRO A 431 -11.97 8.81 -12.73
C PRO A 431 -10.81 9.54 -12.04
N ALA A 432 -11.09 10.43 -11.09
CA ALA A 432 -10.06 11.16 -10.35
C ALA A 432 -9.13 10.22 -9.55
N PHE A 433 -9.61 9.05 -9.11
CA PHE A 433 -8.79 8.04 -8.46
C PHE A 433 -7.65 7.56 -9.37
N PHE A 434 -7.95 7.27 -10.64
CA PHE A 434 -6.94 6.81 -11.62
C PHE A 434 -6.06 7.94 -12.16
N GLN A 435 -6.46 9.19 -11.98
CA GLN A 435 -5.54 10.32 -12.23
C GLN A 435 -4.46 10.39 -11.15
N LYS A 436 -4.81 10.05 -9.91
CA LYS A 436 -3.87 9.96 -8.79
C LYS A 436 -3.02 8.69 -8.84
N TYR A 437 -3.60 7.57 -9.25
CA TYR A 437 -2.96 6.24 -9.32
C TYR A 437 -3.09 5.64 -10.74
N PRO A 438 -2.36 6.16 -11.74
CA PRO A 438 -2.50 5.75 -13.14
C PRO A 438 -2.16 4.27 -13.40
N GLU A 439 -1.21 3.72 -12.66
CA GLU A 439 -0.81 2.31 -12.69
C GLU A 439 -1.93 1.34 -12.26
N LEU A 440 -2.91 1.81 -11.51
CA LEU A 440 -4.06 1.00 -11.07
C LEU A 440 -5.15 0.87 -12.13
N ARG A 441 -5.02 1.58 -13.25
CA ARG A 441 -6.00 1.54 -14.33
C ARG A 441 -5.87 0.23 -15.11
N SER A 442 -6.84 -0.66 -14.93
CA SER A 442 -6.97 -1.84 -15.76
C SER A 442 -7.50 -1.49 -17.16
N GLY A 443 -7.18 -2.31 -18.17
CA GLY A 443 -7.75 -2.19 -19.52
C GLY A 443 -9.26 -2.51 -19.59
N SER A 444 -9.86 -3.03 -18.51
CA SER A 444 -11.30 -3.25 -18.43
C SER A 444 -12.05 -1.95 -18.16
N GLY A 445 -12.78 -1.46 -19.17
CA GLY A 445 -13.48 -0.17 -19.12
C GLY A 445 -14.71 -0.10 -18.20
N ASP A 446 -15.16 -1.22 -17.62
CA ASP A 446 -16.38 -1.27 -16.80
C ASP A 446 -16.18 -0.73 -15.37
N LEU A 447 -14.92 -0.63 -14.91
CA LEU A 447 -14.58 -0.18 -13.56
C LEU A 447 -14.74 1.35 -13.37
N VAL A 448 -14.44 2.12 -14.42
CA VAL A 448 -14.31 3.57 -14.34
C VAL A 448 -15.66 4.22 -14.64
N ALA A 449 -16.08 5.16 -13.80
CA ALA A 449 -17.33 5.88 -14.04
C ALA A 449 -17.23 6.86 -15.21
N MET A 450 -18.34 7.02 -15.92
CA MET A 450 -18.50 7.86 -17.09
C MET A 450 -19.59 8.89 -16.84
N GLY A 451 -19.37 10.12 -17.33
CA GLY A 451 -20.35 11.20 -17.24
C GLY A 451 -19.86 12.41 -16.45
N ILE A 452 -20.81 13.26 -16.05
CA ILE A 452 -20.54 14.50 -15.32
C ILE A 452 -20.52 14.22 -13.80
N PRO A 453 -19.44 14.56 -13.07
CA PRO A 453 -19.42 14.44 -11.61
C PRO A 453 -20.39 15.43 -10.97
N LEU A 454 -21.34 14.91 -10.19
CA LEU A 454 -22.13 15.71 -9.25
C LEU A 454 -21.44 15.64 -7.89
N LYS A 455 -20.96 16.77 -7.40
CA LYS A 455 -20.19 16.85 -6.15
C LYS A 455 -20.51 18.09 -5.33
N PRO A 456 -20.37 18.02 -3.99
CA PRO A 456 -20.39 19.18 -3.12
C PRO A 456 -19.15 20.06 -3.33
N LYS A 457 -19.16 21.27 -2.73
CA LYS A 457 -18.01 22.20 -2.76
C LYS A 457 -16.78 21.63 -2.05
N GLN A 458 -17.00 20.89 -0.97
CA GLN A 458 -15.96 20.26 -0.17
C GLN A 458 -16.23 18.76 -0.10
N GLN A 459 -15.19 17.98 -0.31
CA GLN A 459 -15.24 16.54 -0.40
C GLN A 459 -14.29 15.97 0.66
N ASN A 460 -14.81 15.09 1.50
CA ASN A 460 -14.03 14.42 2.52
C ASN A 460 -13.49 13.09 2.01
N ILE A 461 -12.42 12.62 2.62
CA ILE A 461 -11.82 11.30 2.42
C ILE A 461 -12.04 10.49 3.69
N LEU A 462 -12.38 9.21 3.54
CA LEU A 462 -12.52 8.31 4.67
C LEU A 462 -11.17 8.12 5.37
N THR A 463 -11.17 8.11 6.70
CA THR A 463 -9.97 7.88 7.51
C THR A 463 -9.57 6.41 7.51
N TYR A 464 -8.33 6.11 7.90
CA TYR A 464 -7.80 4.76 8.14
C TYR A 464 -7.43 4.60 9.63
N PRO A 465 -7.35 3.37 10.17
CA PRO A 465 -7.09 3.17 11.60
C PRO A 465 -5.64 3.54 11.92
N LYS A 466 -5.40 3.94 13.17
CA LYS A 466 -4.04 4.05 13.70
C LYS A 466 -3.40 2.65 13.82
N PRO A 467 -2.06 2.55 13.87
CA PRO A 467 -1.40 1.28 14.17
C PRO A 467 -1.88 0.67 15.49
N LEU A 468 -1.80 -0.67 15.59
CA LEU A 468 -2.17 -1.40 16.79
C LEU A 468 -1.34 -0.95 18.00
N ASP A 469 -2.03 -0.68 19.10
CA ASP A 469 -1.43 -0.42 20.41
C ASP A 469 -1.89 -1.47 21.44
N PRO A 470 -1.14 -1.67 22.54
CA PRO A 470 -1.48 -2.68 23.55
C PRO A 470 -2.89 -2.56 24.13
N THR A 471 -3.42 -1.35 24.28
CA THR A 471 -4.78 -1.10 24.82
C THR A 471 -5.83 -1.57 23.84
N THR A 472 -5.66 -1.27 22.55
CA THR A 472 -6.56 -1.75 21.49
C THR A 472 -6.54 -3.28 21.40
N VAL A 473 -5.36 -3.90 21.45
CA VAL A 473 -5.21 -5.36 21.44
C VAL A 473 -5.95 -6.00 22.61
N GLN A 474 -5.76 -5.47 23.82
CA GLN A 474 -6.42 -5.98 25.02
C GLN A 474 -7.94 -5.81 24.95
N THR A 475 -8.42 -4.72 24.35
CA THR A 475 -9.85 -4.47 24.17
C THR A 475 -10.46 -5.49 23.20
N TYR A 476 -9.81 -5.74 22.06
CA TYR A 476 -10.27 -6.75 21.10
C TYR A 476 -10.34 -8.14 21.73
N ARG A 477 -9.29 -8.53 22.47
CA ARG A 477 -9.24 -9.82 23.16
C ARG A 477 -10.39 -9.95 24.16
N SER A 478 -10.51 -8.99 25.07
CA SER A 478 -11.52 -9.00 26.13
C SER A 478 -12.94 -9.04 25.55
N PHE A 479 -13.20 -8.26 24.49
CA PHE A 479 -14.50 -8.22 23.85
C PHE A 479 -14.85 -9.53 23.15
N ILE A 480 -13.91 -10.11 22.39
CA ILE A 480 -14.14 -11.39 21.68
C ILE A 480 -14.39 -12.51 22.69
N ASP A 481 -13.59 -12.58 23.76
CA ASP A 481 -13.76 -13.56 24.84
C ASP A 481 -15.14 -13.44 25.46
N PHE A 482 -15.51 -12.25 25.95
CA PHE A 482 -16.81 -12.00 26.56
C PHE A 482 -17.98 -12.34 25.62
N SER A 483 -17.92 -11.85 24.38
CA SER A 483 -19.02 -11.97 23.42
C SER A 483 -19.33 -13.41 23.05
N ILE A 484 -18.29 -14.21 22.81
CA ILE A 484 -18.44 -15.61 22.40
C ILE A 484 -18.85 -16.47 23.60
N ASP A 485 -18.26 -16.24 24.79
CA ASP A 485 -18.61 -16.99 26.00
C ASP A 485 -20.07 -16.73 26.43
N ALA A 486 -20.53 -15.48 26.33
CA ALA A 486 -21.92 -15.12 26.59
C ALA A 486 -22.88 -15.82 25.61
N ALA A 487 -22.57 -15.81 24.31
CA ALA A 487 -23.41 -16.46 23.29
C ALA A 487 -23.52 -17.98 23.50
N ASN A 488 -22.42 -18.63 23.89
CA ASN A 488 -22.41 -20.06 24.23
C ASN A 488 -23.24 -20.37 25.47
N THR A 489 -23.11 -19.55 26.51
CA THR A 489 -23.86 -19.73 27.76
C THR A 489 -25.37 -19.61 27.53
N ILE A 490 -25.80 -18.63 26.74
CA ILE A 490 -27.22 -18.44 26.41
C ILE A 490 -27.75 -19.64 25.61
N SER A 491 -26.97 -20.11 24.63
CA SER A 491 -27.34 -21.25 23.77
C SER A 491 -27.47 -22.56 24.56
N SER A 492 -26.63 -22.80 25.56
CA SER A 492 -26.69 -24.01 26.40
C SER A 492 -27.88 -24.03 27.37
N THR A 493 -28.31 -22.86 27.87
CA THR A 493 -29.53 -22.74 28.70
C THR A 493 -30.85 -22.84 27.92
N SER A 494 -30.81 -22.84 26.59
CA SER A 494 -32.01 -22.80 25.73
C SER A 494 -32.57 -24.18 25.35
N ILE A 495 -31.99 -25.28 25.85
CA ILE A 495 -32.52 -26.64 25.66
C ILE A 495 -33.34 -27.01 26.92
N PRO A 496 -34.67 -27.06 26.87
CA PRO A 496 -35.45 -27.62 27.96
C PRO A 496 -35.21 -29.13 28.01
N ALA A 497 -34.90 -29.64 29.20
CA ALA A 497 -34.94 -31.07 29.48
C ALA A 497 -36.36 -31.60 29.15
N ILE A 498 -36.42 -32.56 28.23
CA ILE A 498 -37.63 -33.38 27.99
C ILE A 498 -37.59 -34.55 28.95
#